data_AF-A0A3D8PEU3-F1
#
_entry.id   AF-A0A3D8PEU3-F1
#
_cell.length_a   1.000
_cell.length_b   1.000
_cell.length_c   1.000
_cell.angle_alpha   90.00
_cell.angle_beta   90.00
_cell.angle_gamma   90.00
#
_symmetry.space_group_name_H-M   'P 1'
#
loop_
_entity.id
_entity.type
_entity.pdbx_description
1 polymer ?
#
loop_
_entity_poly.entity_id
_entity_poly.type
_entity_poly.pdbx_seq_one_letter_code
_entity_poly.pdbx_strand_id
1 'polypeptide(L)'
;MSAPIVRPLAELRAMVGGWKARGESIGVVPTMGALHEGHLSLVRAARASCDRVIVTLFVNPRQFNSPEDFARYPRTEHADAELLAPLGVDALFVPDGDEVYPPGHATVVTVSGVTEPLEGAHRPGHFDGVATVVTMLFTMTQADRAFFGEKDWQQLQLVRRLAADLKLPVQIVACPCVRAADGLALSSRNQRLTDAGRERAAALPRALFDAAARIEAGEPVAAVLAAARAGLGGG
;
A
#
# COMPACT_ATOMS: atom_id res chain seq x y z
N MET A 1 23.75 -9.76 2.61
CA MET A 1 23.16 -9.93 1.25
C MET A 1 21.90 -9.09 1.22
N SER A 2 21.68 -8.27 0.19
CA SER A 2 20.50 -7.42 0.00
C SER A 2 19.67 -7.89 -1.19
N ALA A 3 18.39 -7.54 -1.26
CA ALA A 3 17.58 -7.77 -2.47
C ALA A 3 18.14 -6.96 -3.66
N PRO A 4 18.06 -7.46 -4.91
CA PRO A 4 18.55 -6.73 -6.09
C PRO A 4 17.76 -5.44 -6.30
N ILE A 5 18.45 -4.30 -6.29
CA ILE A 5 17.84 -2.99 -6.56
C ILE A 5 17.90 -2.72 -8.06
N VAL A 6 16.74 -2.43 -8.65
CA VAL A 6 16.58 -2.13 -10.09
C VAL A 6 15.97 -0.73 -10.20
N ARG A 7 16.58 0.16 -10.98
CA ARG A 7 16.08 1.53 -11.17
C ARG A 7 15.48 1.77 -12.54
N PRO A 8 16.20 1.49 -13.65
CA PRO A 8 15.69 1.83 -14.96
C PRO A 8 14.56 0.89 -15.35
N LEU A 9 13.45 1.43 -15.85
CA LEU A 9 12.32 0.65 -16.33
C LEU A 9 12.73 -0.30 -17.45
N ALA A 10 13.71 0.06 -18.26
CA ALA A 10 14.24 -0.81 -19.31
C ALA A 10 14.88 -2.09 -18.72
N GLU A 11 15.58 -1.98 -17.59
CA GLU A 11 16.19 -3.11 -16.90
C GLU A 11 15.12 -4.02 -16.27
N LEU A 12 14.14 -3.42 -15.60
CA LEU A 12 12.98 -4.17 -15.06
C LEU A 12 12.26 -4.93 -16.17
N ARG A 13 12.00 -4.28 -17.31
CA ARG A 13 11.32 -4.90 -18.46
C ARG A 13 12.13 -6.03 -19.08
N ALA A 14 13.45 -5.93 -19.11
CA ALA A 14 14.30 -7.03 -19.58
C ALA A 14 14.18 -8.26 -18.66
N MET A 15 14.19 -8.07 -17.34
CA MET A 15 13.98 -9.14 -16.36
C MET A 15 12.59 -9.78 -16.51
N VAL A 16 11.55 -8.94 -16.51
CA VAL A 16 10.14 -9.36 -16.68
C VAL A 16 9.92 -10.11 -17.99
N GLY A 17 10.48 -9.62 -19.10
CA GLY A 17 10.41 -10.29 -20.39
C GLY A 17 11.02 -11.69 -20.36
N GLY A 18 12.16 -11.84 -19.69
CA GLY A 18 12.79 -13.14 -19.46
C GLY A 18 11.94 -14.09 -18.61
N TRP A 19 11.28 -13.58 -17.56
CA TRP A 19 10.36 -14.35 -16.71
C TRP A 19 9.13 -14.82 -17.49
N LYS A 20 8.47 -13.91 -18.21
CA LYS A 20 7.30 -14.22 -19.03
C LYS A 20 7.63 -15.21 -20.14
N ALA A 21 8.79 -15.11 -20.79
CA ALA A 21 9.23 -16.06 -21.81
C ALA A 21 9.39 -17.49 -21.28
N ARG A 22 9.62 -17.66 -19.97
CA ARG A 22 9.65 -18.96 -19.30
C ARG A 22 8.31 -19.40 -18.71
N GLY A 23 7.25 -18.62 -18.90
CA GLY A 23 5.94 -18.87 -18.31
C GLY A 23 5.87 -18.68 -16.80
N GLU A 24 6.83 -17.95 -16.22
CA GLU A 24 6.87 -17.68 -14.78
C GLU A 24 5.83 -16.62 -14.39
N SER A 25 5.12 -16.87 -13.30
CA SER A 25 4.16 -15.95 -12.69
C SER A 25 4.86 -14.88 -11.86
N ILE A 26 4.36 -13.65 -11.95
CA ILE A 26 4.97 -12.47 -11.32
C ILE A 26 3.99 -11.85 -10.32
N GLY A 27 4.41 -11.78 -9.07
CA GLY A 27 3.74 -11.04 -8.00
C GLY A 27 4.38 -9.66 -7.81
N VAL A 28 3.57 -8.61 -7.67
CA VAL A 28 4.04 -7.28 -7.27
C VAL A 28 3.50 -6.87 -5.90
N VAL A 29 4.36 -6.30 -5.06
CA VAL A 29 4.00 -5.63 -3.81
C VAL A 29 4.32 -4.14 -3.94
N PRO A 30 3.33 -3.29 -4.28
CA PRO A 30 3.55 -1.86 -4.39
C PRO A 30 3.74 -1.21 -3.01
N THR A 31 4.86 -0.51 -2.80
CA THR A 31 5.14 0.20 -1.53
C THR A 31 5.71 1.60 -1.77
N MET A 32 5.72 2.41 -0.71
CA MET A 32 6.45 3.67 -0.67
C MET A 32 7.79 3.57 0.09
N GLY A 33 8.23 2.35 0.46
CA GLY A 33 9.41 2.14 1.31
C GLY A 33 9.12 2.24 2.80
N ALA A 34 10.18 2.37 3.61
CA ALA A 34 10.13 2.30 5.07
C ALA A 34 9.37 1.05 5.53
N LEU A 35 9.90 -0.09 5.10
CA LEU A 35 9.25 -1.37 5.21
C LEU A 35 9.12 -1.78 6.68
N HIS A 36 8.08 -2.57 6.93
CA HIS A 36 7.75 -3.11 8.25
C HIS A 36 7.06 -4.45 8.05
N GLU A 37 6.79 -5.17 9.13
CA GLU A 37 6.27 -6.54 9.07
C GLU A 37 4.95 -6.67 8.29
N GLY A 38 4.11 -5.62 8.28
CA GLY A 38 2.96 -5.52 7.36
C GLY A 38 3.35 -5.68 5.88
N HIS A 39 4.37 -4.97 5.39
CA HIS A 39 4.87 -5.12 4.02
C HIS A 39 5.50 -6.51 3.80
N LEU A 40 6.30 -6.98 4.76
CA LEU A 40 6.94 -8.30 4.67
C LEU A 40 5.92 -9.44 4.58
N SER A 41 4.75 -9.28 5.21
CA SER A 41 3.64 -10.22 5.07
C SER A 41 3.08 -10.30 3.65
N LEU A 42 3.01 -9.17 2.93
CA LEU A 42 2.60 -9.13 1.53
C LEU A 42 3.62 -9.83 0.64
N VAL A 43 4.91 -9.61 0.92
CA VAL A 43 6.02 -10.26 0.19
C VAL A 43 5.99 -11.78 0.39
N ARG A 44 5.73 -12.26 1.61
CA ARG A 44 5.58 -13.70 1.87
C ARG A 44 4.37 -14.28 1.15
N ALA A 45 3.24 -13.57 1.12
CA ALA A 45 2.06 -14.00 0.36
C ALA A 45 2.35 -14.05 -1.16
N ALA A 46 3.10 -13.08 -1.69
CA ALA A 46 3.55 -13.07 -3.07
C ALA A 46 4.48 -14.26 -3.37
N ARG A 47 5.51 -14.48 -2.54
CA ARG A 47 6.47 -15.58 -2.69
C ARG A 47 5.81 -16.96 -2.62
N ALA A 48 4.76 -17.10 -1.82
CA ALA A 48 4.01 -18.34 -1.69
C ALA A 48 3.13 -18.66 -2.91
N SER A 49 2.88 -17.70 -3.80
CA SER A 49 1.86 -17.83 -4.84
C SER A 49 2.29 -17.35 -6.22
N CYS A 50 3.55 -16.94 -6.38
CA CYS A 50 4.18 -16.52 -7.62
C CYS A 50 5.62 -17.04 -7.71
N ASP A 51 6.11 -17.26 -8.93
CA ASP A 51 7.48 -17.70 -9.19
C ASP A 51 8.50 -16.58 -8.95
N ARG A 52 8.08 -15.35 -9.27
CA ARG A 52 8.86 -14.12 -9.14
C ARG A 52 8.15 -13.09 -8.31
N VAL A 53 8.90 -12.36 -7.48
CA VAL A 53 8.37 -11.28 -6.65
C VAL A 53 9.12 -9.98 -6.92
N ILE A 54 8.35 -8.95 -7.31
CA ILE A 54 8.80 -7.56 -7.42
C ILE A 54 8.23 -6.79 -6.23
N VAL A 55 9.07 -6.06 -5.51
CA VAL A 55 8.62 -5.03 -4.56
C VAL A 55 8.92 -3.69 -5.19
N THR A 56 7.96 -2.77 -5.24
CA THR A 56 8.23 -1.40 -5.69
C THR A 56 8.46 -0.50 -4.50
N LEU A 57 9.41 0.43 -4.61
CA LEU A 57 9.64 1.51 -3.66
C LEU A 57 9.55 2.82 -4.41
N PHE A 58 8.40 3.49 -4.28
CA PHE A 58 8.21 4.80 -4.90
C PHE A 58 7.33 5.69 -4.03
N VAL A 59 7.93 6.73 -3.44
CA VAL A 59 7.19 7.75 -2.69
C VAL A 59 6.49 8.67 -3.69
N ASN A 60 5.27 8.30 -4.08
CA ASN A 60 4.52 9.02 -5.10
C ASN A 60 4.13 10.43 -4.62
N PRO A 61 4.65 11.53 -5.18
CA PRO A 61 4.28 12.89 -4.75
C PRO A 61 2.79 13.21 -4.98
N ARG A 62 2.16 12.62 -6.01
CA ARG A 62 0.78 12.96 -6.40
C ARG A 62 -0.28 12.47 -5.42
N GLN A 63 0.07 11.59 -4.49
CA GLN A 63 -0.87 11.08 -3.47
C GLN A 63 -0.70 11.74 -2.09
N PHE A 64 0.10 12.80 -1.97
CA PHE A 64 0.26 13.56 -0.74
C PHE A 64 -0.50 14.88 -0.81
N ASN A 65 -1.33 15.15 0.21
CA ASN A 65 -2.04 16.43 0.36
C ASN A 65 -1.24 17.47 1.15
N SER A 66 -0.15 17.06 1.79
CA SER A 66 0.73 17.93 2.57
C SER A 66 2.16 17.84 2.03
N PRO A 67 2.74 18.96 1.55
CA PRO A 67 4.15 19.01 1.15
C PRO A 67 5.10 18.63 2.30
N GLU A 68 4.74 18.97 3.54
CA GLU A 68 5.50 18.59 4.73
C GLU A 68 5.44 17.08 4.99
N ASP A 69 4.27 16.45 4.80
CA ASP A 69 4.14 14.98 4.90
C ASP A 69 5.01 14.26 3.86
N PHE A 70 5.02 14.78 2.63
CA PHE A 70 5.87 14.27 1.55
C PHE A 70 7.37 14.43 1.89
N ALA A 71 7.78 15.62 2.32
CA ALA A 71 9.17 15.92 2.65
C ALA A 71 9.69 15.09 3.84
N ARG A 72 8.81 14.80 4.82
CA ARG A 72 9.12 13.97 6.00
C ARG A 72 8.86 12.48 5.80
N TYR A 73 8.53 12.03 4.58
CA TYR A 73 8.34 10.61 4.36
C TYR A 73 9.70 9.89 4.38
N PRO A 74 9.88 8.85 5.21
CA PRO A 74 11.15 8.15 5.34
C PRO A 74 11.59 7.52 4.02
N ARG A 75 12.88 7.66 3.69
CA ARG A 75 13.52 7.07 2.51
C ARG A 75 14.64 6.15 2.97
N THR A 76 14.37 4.85 2.97
CA THR A 76 15.21 3.83 3.64
C THR A 76 15.60 2.70 2.70
N GLU A 77 15.83 3.00 1.42
CA GLU A 77 16.05 2.02 0.35
C GLU A 77 17.02 0.88 0.71
N HIS A 78 18.21 1.20 1.23
CA HIS A 78 19.20 0.17 1.58
C HIS A 78 18.71 -0.75 2.71
N ALA A 79 18.14 -0.16 3.76
CA ALA A 79 17.55 -0.92 4.87
C ALA A 79 16.34 -1.75 4.38
N ASP A 80 15.53 -1.21 3.49
CA ASP A 80 14.40 -1.92 2.88
C ASP A 80 14.91 -3.12 2.06
N ALA A 81 15.97 -2.96 1.26
CA ALA A 81 16.59 -4.03 0.50
C ALA A 81 17.17 -5.15 1.39
N GLU A 82 17.75 -4.80 2.54
CA GLU A 82 18.23 -5.76 3.54
C GLU A 82 17.08 -6.55 4.18
N LEU A 83 15.97 -5.89 4.53
CA LEU A 83 14.78 -6.53 5.07
C LEU A 83 14.13 -7.50 4.09
N LEU A 84 14.21 -7.23 2.79
CA LEU A 84 13.65 -8.06 1.73
C LEU A 84 14.54 -9.26 1.36
N ALA A 85 15.85 -9.17 1.58
CA ALA A 85 16.80 -10.22 1.20
C ALA A 85 16.44 -11.63 1.71
N PRO A 86 16.09 -11.84 3.00
CA PRO A 86 15.73 -13.17 3.48
C PRO A 86 14.40 -13.71 2.90
N LEU A 87 13.60 -12.87 2.24
CA LEU A 87 12.31 -13.26 1.66
C LEU A 87 12.42 -13.71 0.20
N GLY A 88 13.60 -13.65 -0.40
CA GLY A 88 13.82 -14.10 -1.78
C GLY A 88 13.07 -13.25 -2.81
N VAL A 89 13.08 -11.92 -2.62
CA VAL A 89 12.59 -10.96 -3.62
C VAL A 89 13.53 -10.95 -4.83
N ASP A 90 12.96 -11.03 -6.02
CA ASP A 90 13.71 -11.07 -7.28
C ASP A 90 14.12 -9.66 -7.76
N ALA A 91 13.33 -8.64 -7.42
CA ALA A 91 13.67 -7.23 -7.66
C ALA A 91 13.01 -6.28 -6.65
N LEU A 92 13.79 -5.36 -6.08
CA LEU A 92 13.33 -4.12 -5.48
C LEU A 92 13.39 -3.03 -6.56
N PHE A 93 12.25 -2.71 -7.17
CA PHE A 93 12.15 -1.69 -8.21
C PHE A 93 12.02 -0.30 -7.60
N VAL A 94 13.00 0.56 -7.84
CA VAL A 94 13.12 1.91 -7.28
C VAL A 94 13.26 2.93 -8.42
N PRO A 95 12.18 3.19 -9.17
CA PRO A 95 12.25 4.10 -10.31
C PRO A 95 12.50 5.53 -9.85
N ASP A 96 13.22 6.28 -10.69
CA ASP A 96 13.37 7.71 -10.49
C ASP A 96 12.04 8.44 -10.75
N GLY A 97 11.84 9.57 -10.05
CA GLY A 97 10.63 10.38 -10.16
C GLY A 97 10.29 10.79 -11.60
N ASP A 98 11.30 11.17 -12.38
CA ASP A 98 11.15 11.59 -13.77
C ASP A 98 10.87 10.42 -14.72
N GLU A 99 11.20 9.19 -14.32
CA GLU A 99 10.85 7.98 -15.08
C GLU A 99 9.37 7.62 -14.88
N VAL A 100 8.84 7.86 -13.68
CA VAL A 100 7.41 7.68 -13.38
C VAL A 100 6.57 8.85 -13.91
N TYR A 101 7.04 10.08 -13.73
CA TYR A 101 6.38 11.32 -14.13
C TYR A 101 7.32 12.21 -14.94
N PRO A 102 7.54 11.92 -16.23
CA PRO A 102 8.37 12.76 -17.08
C PRO A 102 7.81 14.19 -17.17
N PRO A 103 8.66 15.19 -17.48
CA PRO A 103 8.21 16.56 -17.72
C PRO A 103 7.04 16.61 -18.70
N GLY A 104 5.93 17.23 -18.28
CA GLY A 104 4.70 17.30 -19.07
C GLY A 104 3.74 16.11 -18.92
N HIS A 105 3.96 15.19 -17.97
CA HIS A 105 3.04 14.08 -17.71
C HIS A 105 1.61 14.56 -17.39
N ALA A 106 0.73 14.45 -18.38
CA ALA A 106 -0.64 14.99 -18.36
C ALA A 106 -1.72 13.96 -17.99
N THR A 107 -1.42 12.66 -18.08
CA THR A 107 -2.42 11.62 -17.82
C THR A 107 -2.76 11.55 -16.33
N VAL A 108 -4.05 11.39 -16.03
CA VAL A 108 -4.57 11.12 -14.68
C VAL A 108 -5.63 10.04 -14.83
N VAL A 109 -5.66 9.10 -13.89
CA VAL A 109 -6.71 8.09 -13.79
C VAL A 109 -7.57 8.41 -12.58
N THR A 110 -8.87 8.59 -12.80
CA THR A 110 -9.84 8.89 -11.75
C THR A 110 -10.89 7.77 -11.71
N VAL A 111 -11.23 7.34 -10.50
CA VAL A 111 -12.25 6.31 -10.25
C VAL A 111 -13.38 6.93 -9.44
N SER A 112 -14.55 7.14 -10.02
CA SER A 112 -15.69 7.76 -9.34
C SER A 112 -16.39 6.81 -8.36
N GLY A 113 -17.18 7.39 -7.45
CA GLY A 113 -17.96 6.67 -6.44
C GLY A 113 -17.13 6.11 -5.29
N VAL A 114 -16.34 5.06 -5.51
CA VAL A 114 -15.61 4.36 -4.43
C VAL A 114 -14.58 5.24 -3.72
N THR A 115 -14.10 6.28 -4.40
CA THR A 115 -13.07 7.20 -3.90
C THR A 115 -13.62 8.47 -3.28
N GLU A 116 -14.91 8.76 -3.41
CA GLU A 116 -15.53 10.00 -2.94
C GLU A 116 -15.78 10.06 -1.42
N PRO A 117 -16.28 8.99 -0.75
CA PRO A 117 -16.53 9.02 0.69
C PRO A 117 -15.25 8.74 1.50
N LEU A 118 -15.39 8.67 2.84
CA LEU A 118 -14.34 8.24 3.77
C LEU A 118 -13.03 9.05 3.59
N GLU A 119 -11.90 8.38 3.34
CA GLU A 119 -10.59 9.03 3.23
C GLU A 119 -10.55 10.03 2.07
N GLY A 120 -11.28 9.77 0.98
CA GLY A 120 -11.28 10.65 -0.18
C GLY A 120 -11.91 12.00 0.07
N ALA A 121 -12.96 12.05 0.90
CA ALA A 121 -13.56 13.30 1.37
C ALA A 121 -12.58 14.13 2.22
N HIS A 122 -11.68 13.47 2.96
CA HIS A 122 -10.68 14.12 3.80
C HIS A 122 -9.37 14.44 3.06
N ARG A 123 -9.15 13.85 1.89
CA ARG A 123 -7.91 13.95 1.11
C ARG A 123 -8.18 14.13 -0.39
N PRO A 124 -8.67 15.30 -0.82
CA PRO A 124 -8.98 15.57 -2.22
C PRO A 124 -7.80 15.27 -3.15
N GLY A 125 -8.02 14.53 -4.24
CA GLY A 125 -6.99 14.15 -5.21
C GLY A 125 -6.03 13.04 -4.78
N HIS A 126 -6.06 12.58 -3.52
CA HIS A 126 -5.20 11.49 -3.04
C HIS A 126 -5.38 10.23 -3.89
N PHE A 127 -6.62 9.83 -4.13
CA PHE A 127 -6.96 8.62 -4.85
C PHE A 127 -6.71 8.71 -6.36
N ASP A 128 -6.76 9.90 -6.96
CA ASP A 128 -6.31 10.09 -8.35
C ASP A 128 -4.80 9.83 -8.45
N GLY A 129 -4.03 10.33 -7.48
CA GLY A 129 -2.60 10.05 -7.35
C GLY A 129 -2.32 8.55 -7.24
N VAL A 130 -3.07 7.84 -6.38
CA VAL A 130 -2.95 6.38 -6.20
C VAL A 130 -3.35 5.62 -7.47
N ALA A 131 -4.52 5.89 -8.05
CA ALA A 131 -5.00 5.21 -9.24
C ALA A 131 -4.03 5.39 -10.42
N THR A 132 -3.51 6.61 -10.61
CA THR A 132 -2.54 6.92 -11.67
C THR A 132 -1.25 6.11 -11.46
N VAL A 133 -0.65 6.16 -10.27
CA VAL A 133 0.63 5.46 -10.05
C VAL A 133 0.47 3.94 -10.10
N VAL A 134 -0.61 3.39 -9.53
CA VAL A 134 -0.86 1.94 -9.55
C VAL A 134 -1.07 1.43 -10.98
N THR A 135 -1.78 2.18 -11.82
CA THR A 135 -1.95 1.83 -13.25
C THR A 135 -0.60 1.76 -13.97
N MET A 136 0.29 2.73 -13.72
CA MET A 136 1.62 2.73 -14.30
C MET A 136 2.47 1.58 -13.76
N LEU A 137 2.46 1.33 -12.45
CA LEU A 137 3.21 0.23 -11.85
C LEU A 137 2.78 -1.14 -12.38
N PHE A 138 1.47 -1.36 -12.59
CA PHE A 138 0.99 -2.59 -13.23
C PHE A 138 1.51 -2.74 -14.67
N THR A 139 1.57 -1.63 -15.42
CA THR A 139 2.11 -1.62 -16.78
C THR A 139 3.64 -1.81 -16.80
N MET A 140 4.35 -1.25 -15.84
CA MET A 140 5.81 -1.34 -15.71
C MET A 140 6.26 -2.74 -15.30
N THR A 141 5.56 -3.35 -14.35
CA THR A 141 5.91 -4.67 -13.78
C THR A 141 5.30 -5.84 -14.55
N GLN A 142 4.20 -5.62 -15.28
CA GLN A 142 3.41 -6.65 -15.97
C GLN A 142 3.07 -7.83 -15.04
N ALA A 143 2.84 -7.55 -13.76
CA ALA A 143 2.57 -8.55 -12.76
C ALA A 143 1.23 -9.25 -13.01
N ASP A 144 1.19 -10.56 -12.77
CA ASP A 144 -0.03 -11.37 -12.85
C ASP A 144 -0.87 -11.20 -11.57
N ARG A 145 -0.21 -10.91 -10.45
CA ARG A 145 -0.84 -10.70 -9.13
C ARG A 145 -0.27 -9.48 -8.45
N ALA A 146 -1.12 -8.69 -7.80
CA ALA A 146 -0.69 -7.55 -7.00
C ALA A 146 -1.25 -7.64 -5.58
N PHE A 147 -0.37 -7.50 -4.59
CA PHE A 147 -0.68 -7.73 -3.18
C PHE A 147 -0.82 -6.41 -2.44
N PHE A 148 -1.99 -6.22 -1.82
CA PHE A 148 -2.31 -5.01 -1.07
C PHE A 148 -2.84 -5.37 0.32
N GLY A 149 -2.44 -4.58 1.33
CA GLY A 149 -2.90 -4.76 2.70
C GLY A 149 -4.33 -4.24 2.91
N GLU A 150 -5.14 -4.98 3.64
CA GLU A 150 -6.51 -4.59 4.02
C GLU A 150 -6.56 -3.40 4.98
N LYS A 151 -5.41 -3.03 5.59
CA LYS A 151 -5.27 -1.81 6.40
C LYS A 151 -5.79 -0.59 5.66
N ASP A 152 -5.46 -0.46 4.37
CA ASP A 152 -5.88 0.64 3.52
C ASP A 152 -7.10 0.20 2.68
N TRP A 153 -8.19 -0.14 3.36
CA TRP A 153 -9.35 -0.83 2.78
C TRP A 153 -9.97 -0.10 1.58
N GLN A 154 -10.14 1.22 1.67
CA GLN A 154 -10.70 2.00 0.56
C GLN A 154 -9.76 2.04 -0.65
N GLN A 155 -8.44 2.08 -0.43
CA GLN A 155 -7.45 1.94 -1.50
C GLN A 155 -7.56 0.56 -2.17
N LEU A 156 -7.72 -0.51 -1.39
CA LEU A 156 -7.94 -1.85 -1.94
C LEU A 156 -9.21 -1.91 -2.81
N GLN A 157 -10.32 -1.29 -2.38
CA GLN A 157 -11.53 -1.22 -3.20
C GLN A 157 -11.32 -0.42 -4.48
N LEU A 158 -10.63 0.72 -4.41
CA LEU A 158 -10.22 1.50 -5.57
C LEU A 158 -9.43 0.64 -6.56
N VAL A 159 -8.38 -0.06 -6.10
CA VAL A 159 -7.49 -0.83 -6.99
C VAL A 159 -8.23 -2.01 -7.62
N ARG A 160 -9.12 -2.68 -6.87
CA ARG A 160 -10.00 -3.71 -7.43
C ARG A 160 -10.89 -3.17 -8.53
N ARG A 161 -11.54 -2.02 -8.29
CA ARG A 161 -12.42 -1.37 -9.27
C ARG A 161 -11.64 -0.95 -10.51
N LEU A 162 -10.48 -0.32 -10.31
CA LEU A 162 -9.56 0.12 -11.34
C LEU A 162 -9.16 -1.04 -12.27
N ALA A 163 -8.69 -2.16 -11.70
CA ALA A 163 -8.28 -3.33 -12.46
C ALA A 163 -9.46 -3.93 -13.26
N ALA A 164 -10.63 -4.04 -12.62
CA ALA A 164 -11.83 -4.57 -13.26
C ALA A 164 -12.34 -3.67 -14.41
N ASP A 165 -12.41 -2.36 -14.21
CA ASP A 165 -12.96 -1.42 -15.19
C ASP A 165 -12.04 -1.31 -16.41
N LEU A 166 -10.74 -1.13 -16.18
CA LEU A 166 -9.72 -1.03 -17.23
C LEU A 166 -9.28 -2.37 -17.83
N LYS A 167 -9.86 -3.49 -17.37
CA LYS A 167 -9.54 -4.85 -17.85
C LYS A 167 -8.05 -5.17 -17.74
N LEU A 168 -7.42 -4.70 -16.66
CA LEU A 168 -6.00 -4.94 -16.43
C LEU A 168 -5.80 -6.44 -16.13
N PRO A 169 -4.82 -7.10 -16.78
CA PRO A 169 -4.58 -8.53 -16.60
C PRO A 169 -3.80 -8.82 -15.30
N VAL A 170 -4.29 -8.30 -14.18
CA VAL A 170 -3.67 -8.43 -12.85
C VAL A 170 -4.73 -8.80 -11.81
N GLN A 171 -4.48 -9.86 -11.07
CA GLN A 171 -5.33 -10.28 -9.96
C GLN A 171 -4.96 -9.50 -8.69
N ILE A 172 -5.93 -8.82 -8.08
CA ILE A 172 -5.71 -8.09 -6.84
C ILE A 172 -5.91 -9.01 -5.64
N VAL A 173 -4.82 -9.26 -4.89
CA VAL A 173 -4.81 -10.12 -3.71
C VAL A 173 -4.83 -9.26 -2.45
N ALA A 174 -5.88 -9.42 -1.65
CA ALA A 174 -6.00 -8.77 -0.35
C ALA A 174 -5.26 -9.56 0.72
N CYS A 175 -4.50 -8.86 1.55
CA CYS A 175 -3.74 -9.46 2.64
C CYS A 175 -4.16 -8.86 3.99
N PRO A 176 -4.34 -9.68 5.04
CA PRO A 176 -4.78 -9.21 6.34
C PRO A 176 -3.91 -8.08 6.93
N CYS A 177 -4.54 -7.18 7.68
CA CYS A 177 -3.83 -6.13 8.40
C CYS A 177 -2.96 -6.72 9.52
N VAL A 178 -1.64 -6.54 9.42
CA VAL A 178 -0.70 -6.91 10.47
C VAL A 178 -0.66 -5.85 11.57
N ARG A 179 -0.60 -6.29 12.82
CA ARG A 179 -0.67 -5.46 14.02
C ARG A 179 0.53 -5.72 14.94
N ALA A 180 0.88 -4.70 15.74
CA ALA A 180 1.78 -4.85 16.87
C ALA A 180 1.13 -5.65 18.01
N ALA A 181 1.90 -6.01 19.02
CA ALA A 181 1.44 -6.81 20.17
C ALA A 181 0.25 -6.18 20.91
N ASP A 182 0.14 -4.86 20.92
CA ASP A 182 -0.97 -4.11 21.52
C ASP A 182 -2.14 -3.85 20.56
N GLY A 183 -2.13 -4.48 19.38
CA GLY A 183 -3.19 -4.41 18.38
C GLY A 183 -3.12 -3.22 17.43
N LEU A 184 -2.19 -2.28 17.61
CA LEU A 184 -2.04 -1.15 16.69
C LEU A 184 -1.63 -1.66 15.30
N ALA A 185 -2.34 -1.24 14.25
CA ALA A 185 -1.97 -1.57 12.88
C ALA A 185 -0.57 -1.04 12.56
N LEU A 186 0.27 -1.87 11.95
CA LEU A 186 1.61 -1.45 11.56
C LEU A 186 1.53 -0.44 10.41
N SER A 187 2.26 0.66 10.56
CA SER A 187 2.41 1.70 9.55
C SER A 187 3.76 2.37 9.67
N SER A 188 4.38 2.74 8.55
CA SER A 188 5.59 3.56 8.54
C SER A 188 5.38 4.91 9.24
N ARG A 189 4.14 5.43 9.27
CA ARG A 189 3.79 6.65 10.01
C ARG A 189 3.82 6.50 11.54
N ASN A 190 3.83 5.27 12.07
CA ASN A 190 3.93 5.06 13.53
C ASN A 190 5.25 5.59 14.10
N GLN A 191 6.30 5.70 13.29
CA GLN A 191 7.61 6.28 13.68
C GLN A 191 7.52 7.77 14.07
N ARG A 192 6.41 8.45 13.76
CA ARG A 192 6.19 9.87 14.08
C ARG A 192 5.51 10.07 15.42
N LEU A 193 4.99 9.00 16.03
CA LEU A 193 4.32 9.08 17.32
C LEU A 193 5.37 9.29 18.40
N THR A 194 5.12 10.23 19.31
CA THR A 194 5.80 10.26 20.61
C THR A 194 5.38 9.03 21.42
N ASP A 195 6.11 8.69 22.49
CA ASP A 195 5.74 7.56 23.35
C ASP A 195 4.30 7.68 23.88
N ALA A 196 3.93 8.87 24.38
CA ALA A 196 2.56 9.17 24.79
C ALA A 196 1.54 9.08 23.63
N GLY A 197 1.93 9.51 22.42
CA GLY A 197 1.11 9.36 21.22
C GLY A 197 0.90 7.89 20.82
N ARG A 198 1.93 7.05 21.00
CA ARG A 198 1.93 5.63 20.68
C ARG A 198 1.04 4.83 21.63
N GLU A 199 1.06 5.15 22.92
CA GLU A 199 0.15 4.56 23.92
C GLU A 199 -1.31 4.94 23.63
N ARG A 200 -1.57 6.21 23.30
CA ARG A 200 -2.91 6.67 22.91
C ARG A 200 -3.41 5.99 21.62
N ALA A 201 -2.54 5.84 20.63
CA ALA A 201 -2.90 5.20 19.36
C ALA A 201 -3.35 3.74 19.55
N ALA A 202 -2.83 3.03 20.56
CA ALA A 202 -3.27 1.66 20.89
C ALA A 202 -4.73 1.57 21.39
N ALA A 203 -5.37 2.70 21.74
CA ALA A 203 -6.80 2.72 22.05
C ALA A 203 -7.69 2.57 20.81
N LEU A 204 -7.23 3.03 19.64
CA LEU A 204 -7.97 2.95 18.39
C LEU A 204 -8.40 1.52 18.01
N PRO A 205 -7.50 0.52 17.92
CA PRO A 205 -7.90 -0.83 17.58
C PRO A 205 -8.88 -1.43 18.59
N ARG A 206 -8.73 -1.13 19.89
CA ARG A 206 -9.67 -1.59 20.92
C ARG A 206 -11.07 -1.05 20.70
N ALA A 207 -11.20 0.26 20.46
CA ALA A 207 -12.48 0.89 20.18
C ALA A 207 -13.12 0.36 18.89
N LEU A 208 -12.33 0.09 17.85
CA LEU A 208 -12.82 -0.49 16.59
C LEU A 208 -13.33 -1.92 16.77
N PHE A 209 -12.61 -2.77 17.51
CA PHE A 209 -13.02 -4.15 17.74
C PHE A 209 -14.24 -4.26 18.67
N ASP A 210 -14.30 -3.44 19.72
CA ASP A 210 -15.49 -3.33 20.58
C ASP A 210 -16.71 -2.88 19.76
N ALA A 211 -16.55 -1.82 18.95
CA ALA A 211 -17.61 -1.33 18.10
C ALA A 211 -18.11 -2.39 17.10
N ALA A 212 -17.18 -3.14 16.48
CA ALA A 212 -17.53 -4.23 15.58
C ALA A 212 -18.35 -5.32 16.30
N ALA A 213 -17.87 -5.81 17.45
CA ALA A 213 -18.55 -6.86 18.20
C ALA A 213 -19.96 -6.45 18.65
N ARG A 214 -20.14 -5.20 19.08
CA ARG A 214 -21.44 -4.65 19.50
C ARG A 214 -22.42 -4.51 18.33
N ILE A 215 -21.93 -4.06 17.17
CA ILE A 215 -22.73 -4.00 15.95
C ILE A 215 -23.14 -5.41 15.49
N GLU A 216 -22.23 -6.37 15.54
CA GLU A 216 -22.51 -7.78 15.22
C GLU A 216 -23.52 -8.41 16.18
N ALA A 217 -23.52 -7.99 17.46
CA ALA A 217 -24.51 -8.37 18.46
C ALA A 217 -25.88 -7.70 18.27
N GLY A 218 -26.03 -6.82 17.28
CA GLY A 218 -27.30 -6.17 16.92
C GLY A 218 -27.56 -4.82 17.59
N GLU A 219 -26.55 -4.23 18.25
CA GLU A 219 -26.70 -2.87 18.79
C GLU A 219 -26.82 -1.82 17.67
N PRO A 220 -27.55 -0.71 17.90
CA PRO A 220 -27.70 0.34 16.90
C PRO A 220 -26.36 0.98 16.50
N VAL A 221 -25.99 0.87 15.22
CA VAL A 221 -24.70 1.34 14.67
C VAL A 221 -24.38 2.78 15.07
N ALA A 222 -25.34 3.70 14.97
CA ALA A 222 -25.12 5.11 15.29
C ALA A 222 -24.72 5.33 16.77
N ALA A 223 -25.34 4.59 17.69
CA ALA A 223 -25.05 4.68 19.12
C ALA A 223 -23.67 4.11 19.45
N VAL A 224 -23.34 2.95 18.86
CA VAL A 224 -22.03 2.31 19.04
C VAL A 224 -20.89 3.22 18.52
N LEU A 225 -21.05 3.79 17.32
CA LEU A 225 -20.04 4.68 16.75
C LEU A 225 -19.88 5.98 17.56
N ALA A 226 -20.97 6.54 18.09
CA ALA A 226 -20.90 7.71 18.98
C ALA A 226 -20.12 7.41 20.27
N ALA A 227 -20.39 6.25 20.89
CA ALA A 227 -19.67 5.80 22.09
C ALA A 227 -18.17 5.57 21.80
N ALA A 228 -17.84 4.94 20.66
CA ALA A 228 -16.46 4.71 20.26
C ALA A 228 -15.69 6.03 20.05
N ARG A 229 -16.31 7.04 19.43
CA ARG A 229 -15.70 8.38 19.25
C ARG A 229 -15.44 9.07 20.58
N ALA A 230 -16.41 9.05 21.49
CA ALA A 230 -16.26 9.63 22.82
C ALA A 230 -15.11 8.96 23.61
N GLY A 231 -15.01 7.63 23.52
CA GLY A 231 -13.94 6.85 24.18
C GLY A 231 -12.53 7.12 23.64
N LEU A 232 -12.40 7.59 22.40
CA LEU A 232 -11.11 7.96 21.80
C LEU A 232 -10.68 9.40 22.11
N GLY A 233 -11.46 10.14 22.91
CA GLY A 233 -11.18 11.53 23.24
C GLY A 233 -11.45 12.50 22.09
N GLY A 234 -12.27 12.09 21.12
CA GLY A 234 -12.74 12.96 20.04
C GLY A 234 -13.98 13.74 20.49
N GLY A 235 -13.75 14.93 21.04
CA GLY A 235 -14.73 16.02 21.01
C GLY A 235 -14.66 16.73 19.66
#